data_AF-A0A8J6U812-F1
#
_entry.id   AF-A0A8J6U812-F1
#
_cell.length_a   1.000
_cell.length_b   1.000
_cell.length_c   1.000
_cell.angle_alpha   90.00
_cell.angle_beta   90.00
_cell.angle_gamma   90.00
#
_symmetry.space_group_name_H-M   'P 1'
#
loop_
_entity.id
_entity.type
_entity.pdbx_description
1 polymer ?
#
loop_
_entity_poly.entity_id
_entity_poly.type
_entity_poly.pdbx_seq_one_letter_code
_entity_poly.pdbx_strand_id
1 'polypeptide(L)'
;MRLAFVTNFPLLDSENGDYVFNLIKNLRQSEHVAQITLITNKSYGKFDFCFEEKGCKVIIKESWVRGKFNSNSICNYLEYLNPSIILYNLKKLDVDELTSKRKIEMISTSTYKVEKFDEFPIWLEIRDQQEFFKVKDLFGDVYKKNNISVA
;
A
#
# COMPACT_ATOMS: atom_id res chain seq x y z
N MET A 1 -6.41 1.35 12.56
CA MET A 1 -6.42 0.49 11.36
C MET A 1 -5.15 -0.32 11.20
N ARG A 2 -5.25 -1.43 10.46
CA ARG A 2 -4.12 -2.20 9.94
C ARG A 2 -4.01 -1.97 8.43
N LEU A 3 -2.83 -1.59 7.96
CA LEU A 3 -2.57 -1.32 6.55
C LEU A 3 -1.73 -2.44 5.95
N ALA A 4 -2.02 -2.79 4.69
CA ALA A 4 -1.14 -3.61 3.86
C ALA A 4 -0.67 -2.82 2.64
N PHE A 5 0.62 -2.92 2.33
CA PHE A 5 1.23 -2.33 1.15
C PHE A 5 1.80 -3.46 0.30
N VAL A 6 1.27 -3.67 -0.90
CA VAL A 6 1.82 -4.61 -1.86
C VAL A 6 2.68 -3.84 -2.85
N THR A 7 3.99 -4.03 -2.81
CA THR A 7 4.95 -3.20 -3.55
C THR A 7 6.20 -3.98 -3.93
N ASN A 8 6.91 -3.54 -4.96
CA ASN A 8 8.22 -4.11 -5.29
C ASN A 8 9.31 -3.53 -4.37
N PHE A 9 10.33 -4.33 -4.10
CA PHE A 9 11.51 -3.98 -3.31
C PHE A 9 12.78 -4.13 -4.18
N PRO A 10 13.82 -3.30 -3.96
CA PRO A 10 13.94 -2.22 -2.97
C PRO A 10 13.14 -0.97 -3.32
N LEU A 11 12.65 -0.30 -2.27
CA LEU A 11 11.95 0.97 -2.43
C LEU A 11 12.93 2.07 -2.92
N LEU A 12 14.13 2.15 -2.36
CA LEU A 12 15.06 3.26 -2.64
C LEU A 12 15.78 3.19 -4.00
N ASP A 13 15.61 2.12 -4.79
CA ASP A 13 16.27 2.00 -6.11
C ASP A 13 15.50 2.72 -7.24
N SER A 14 14.47 3.48 -6.90
CA SER A 14 13.70 4.28 -7.86
C SER A 14 13.03 5.46 -7.16
N GLU A 15 12.82 6.55 -7.90
CA GLU A 15 12.05 7.73 -7.43
C GLU A 15 10.69 7.33 -6.82
N ASN A 16 10.12 6.21 -7.28
CA ASN A 16 8.87 5.65 -6.78
C ASN A 16 8.93 5.13 -5.35
N GLY A 17 10.00 4.45 -4.96
CA GLY A 17 10.03 3.91 -3.61
C GLY A 17 10.58 4.91 -2.59
N ASP A 18 11.18 6.02 -3.00
CA ASP A 18 11.30 7.20 -2.14
C ASP A 18 9.90 7.72 -1.74
N TYR A 19 8.94 7.73 -2.67
CA TYR A 19 7.56 8.09 -2.35
C TYR A 19 6.91 7.07 -1.40
N VAL A 20 6.99 5.76 -1.71
CA VAL A 20 6.40 4.72 -0.84
C VAL A 20 7.04 4.76 0.55
N PHE A 21 8.36 4.97 0.64
CA PHE A 21 9.08 5.15 1.89
C PHE A 21 8.57 6.35 2.68
N ASN A 22 8.45 7.52 2.04
CA ASN A 22 7.92 8.73 2.68
C ASN A 22 6.46 8.56 3.11
N LEU A 23 5.64 7.88 2.31
CA LEU A 23 4.27 7.57 2.65
C LEU A 23 4.19 6.67 3.88
N ILE A 24 4.99 5.60 3.93
CA ILE A 24 5.07 4.72 5.11
C ILE A 24 5.55 5.50 6.33
N LYS A 25 6.55 6.37 6.18
CA LYS A 25 7.07 7.24 7.24
C LYS A 25 5.97 8.12 7.83
N ASN A 26 5.19 8.78 6.98
CA ASN A 26 4.07 9.64 7.40
C ASN A 26 2.96 8.83 8.07
N LEU A 27 2.52 7.73 7.46
CA LEU A 27 1.44 6.89 7.99
C LEU A 27 1.82 6.26 9.34
N ARG A 28 3.09 5.93 9.54
CA ARG A 28 3.60 5.36 10.79
C ARG A 28 3.46 6.31 11.98
N GLN A 29 3.46 7.62 11.74
CA GLN A 29 3.30 8.64 12.78
C GLN A 29 1.83 8.93 13.11
N SER A 30 0.88 8.40 12.32
CA SER A 30 -0.54 8.59 12.58
C SER A 30 -1.02 7.72 13.75
N GLU A 31 -1.73 8.34 14.70
CA GLU A 31 -2.39 7.63 15.81
C GLU A 31 -3.49 6.68 15.33
N HIS A 32 -4.00 6.87 14.11
CA HIS A 32 -5.02 6.01 13.52
C HIS A 32 -4.44 4.70 12.98
N VAL A 33 -3.14 4.60 12.75
CA VAL A 33 -2.47 3.43 12.16
C VAL A 33 -1.77 2.62 13.25
N ALA A 34 -2.25 1.40 13.50
CA ALA A 34 -1.67 0.52 14.50
C ALA A 34 -0.52 -0.33 13.93
N GLN A 35 -0.62 -0.71 12.65
CA GLN A 35 0.33 -1.56 11.98
C GLN A 35 0.33 -1.32 10.47
N ILE A 36 1.52 -1.37 9.88
CA ILE A 36 1.75 -1.41 8.43
C ILE A 36 2.44 -2.74 8.10
N THR A 37 1.93 -3.44 7.10
CA THR A 37 2.56 -4.68 6.60
C THR A 37 2.95 -4.50 5.14
N LEU A 38 4.25 -4.54 4.86
CA LEU A 38 4.82 -4.50 3.52
C LEU A 38 4.87 -5.92 2.96
N ILE A 39 4.19 -6.18 1.86
CA ILE A 39 4.19 -7.44 1.13
C ILE A 39 4.98 -7.20 -0.15
N THR A 40 6.16 -7.81 -0.24
CA THR A 40 7.15 -7.47 -1.28
C THR A 40 7.65 -8.67 -2.05
N ASN A 41 8.32 -8.43 -3.19
CA ASN A 41 9.24 -9.45 -3.71
C ASN A 41 10.39 -9.66 -2.71
N LYS A 42 10.97 -10.85 -2.78
CA LYS A 42 12.23 -11.21 -2.15
C LYS A 42 13.29 -10.23 -2.59
N SER A 43 14.03 -9.75 -1.61
CA SER A 43 15.20 -8.93 -1.79
C SER A 43 16.45 -9.78 -1.55
N TYR A 44 17.52 -9.52 -2.31
CA TYR A 44 18.84 -10.12 -2.04
C TYR A 44 19.71 -9.21 -1.16
N GLY A 45 19.13 -8.12 -0.62
CA GLY A 45 19.84 -7.06 0.11
C GLY A 45 19.30 -6.86 1.53
N LYS A 46 20.03 -6.10 2.36
CA LYS A 46 19.58 -5.74 3.71
C LYS A 46 18.42 -4.74 3.63
N PHE A 47 17.40 -4.99 4.44
CA PHE A 47 16.31 -4.06 4.67
C PHE A 47 16.79 -2.86 5.49
N ASP A 48 17.27 -1.81 4.84
CA ASP A 48 17.64 -0.55 5.51
C ASP A 48 16.43 0.37 5.71
N PHE A 49 15.35 -0.16 6.31
CA PHE A 49 14.30 0.69 6.88
C PHE A 49 14.66 1.05 8.32
N CYS A 50 15.64 1.92 8.48
CA CYS A 50 15.90 2.56 9.77
C CYS A 50 14.92 3.73 9.93
N PHE A 51 13.76 3.48 10.53
CA PHE A 51 12.92 4.57 10.98
C PHE A 51 13.39 5.04 12.36
N GLU A 52 13.94 6.25 12.43
CA GLU A 52 14.42 6.84 13.68
C GLU A 52 13.28 7.28 14.60
N GLU A 53 12.12 7.61 14.03
CA GLU A 53 10.98 8.12 14.81
C GLU A 53 10.20 6.99 15.52
N LYS A 54 9.52 7.35 16.62
CA LYS A 54 8.49 6.47 17.21
C LYS A 54 7.25 6.46 16.31
N GLY A 55 6.62 5.29 16.20
CA GLY A 55 5.37 5.16 15.48
C GLY A 55 4.90 3.71 15.42
N CYS A 56 3.91 3.44 14.58
CA CYS A 56 3.29 2.14 14.46
C CYS A 56 4.28 1.02 14.07
N LYS A 57 3.88 -0.23 14.32
CA LYS A 57 4.67 -1.41 13.95
C LYS A 57 4.71 -1.55 12.42
N VAL A 58 5.89 -1.78 11.87
CA VAL A 58 6.06 -2.14 10.45
C VAL A 58 6.52 -3.59 10.37
N ILE A 59 5.83 -4.40 9.56
CA ILE A 59 6.15 -5.80 9.32
C ILE A 59 6.46 -5.96 7.84
N ILE A 60 7.46 -6.76 7.50
CA ILE A 60 7.79 -7.07 6.12
C ILE A 60 7.55 -8.55 5.85
N LYS A 61 6.86 -8.84 4.75
CA LYS A 61 6.56 -10.18 4.25
C LYS A 61 7.01 -10.30 2.79
N GLU A 62 8.13 -10.97 2.58
CA GLU A 62 8.51 -11.40 1.24
C GLU A 62 7.57 -12.50 0.75
N SER A 63 6.98 -12.30 -0.43
CA SER A 63 5.90 -13.14 -0.96
C SER A 63 6.13 -13.66 -2.38
N TRP A 64 7.01 -13.04 -3.17
CA TRP A 64 7.32 -13.52 -4.52
C TRP A 64 8.79 -13.29 -4.89
N VAL A 65 9.31 -13.93 -5.95
CA VAL A 65 10.69 -13.64 -6.45
C VAL A 65 10.59 -12.55 -7.51
N ARG A 66 11.60 -11.67 -7.62
CA ARG A 66 11.65 -10.65 -8.69
C ARG A 66 11.42 -11.31 -10.06
N GLY A 67 10.47 -10.78 -10.83
CA GLY A 67 10.08 -11.31 -12.14
C GLY A 67 9.15 -12.53 -12.12
N LYS A 68 8.78 -13.05 -10.94
CA LYS A 68 7.83 -14.16 -10.76
C LYS A 68 6.74 -13.78 -9.78
N PHE A 69 5.83 -12.90 -10.21
CA PHE A 69 4.69 -12.48 -9.39
C PHE A 69 3.85 -13.69 -8.96
N ASN A 70 3.45 -13.73 -7.69
CA ASN A 70 2.68 -14.85 -7.13
C ASN A 70 1.43 -14.30 -6.42
N SER A 71 0.41 -14.05 -7.22
CA SER A 71 -0.88 -13.54 -6.77
C SER A 71 -1.53 -14.44 -5.71
N ASN A 72 -1.48 -15.77 -5.86
CA ASN A 72 -2.06 -16.71 -4.88
C ASN A 72 -1.45 -16.53 -3.48
N SER A 73 -0.12 -16.45 -3.39
CA SER A 73 0.55 -16.26 -2.10
C SER A 73 0.19 -14.92 -1.46
N ILE A 74 0.06 -13.87 -2.28
CA ILE A 74 -0.31 -12.54 -1.83
C ILE A 74 -1.76 -12.54 -1.34
N CYS A 75 -2.71 -13.09 -2.11
CA CYS A 75 -4.12 -13.19 -1.73
C CYS A 75 -4.31 -13.93 -0.41
N ASN A 76 -3.72 -15.12 -0.28
CA ASN A 76 -3.82 -15.92 0.95
C ASN A 76 -3.28 -15.15 2.17
N TYR A 77 -2.18 -14.41 1.99
CA TYR A 77 -1.60 -13.63 3.09
C TYR A 77 -2.44 -12.39 3.43
N LEU A 78 -3.02 -11.73 2.43
CA LEU A 78 -3.96 -10.61 2.63
C LEU A 78 -5.25 -11.04 3.32
N GLU A 79 -5.72 -12.27 3.09
CA GLU A 79 -6.85 -12.86 3.82
C GLU A 79 -6.48 -13.14 5.27
N TYR A 80 -5.35 -13.80 5.50
CA TYR A 80 -4.84 -14.06 6.85
C TYR A 80 -4.60 -12.77 7.66
N LEU A 81 -3.99 -11.76 7.03
CA LEU A 81 -3.67 -10.48 7.67
C LEU A 81 -4.93 -9.66 8.00
N ASN A 82 -6.00 -9.85 7.21
CA ASN A 82 -7.25 -9.10 7.25
C ASN A 82 -7.05 -7.58 7.49
N PRO A 83 -6.30 -6.88 6.61
CA PRO A 83 -6.07 -5.46 6.76
C PRO A 83 -7.34 -4.65 6.49
N SER A 84 -7.47 -3.50 7.15
CA SER A 84 -8.57 -2.56 6.90
C SER A 84 -8.46 -1.92 5.52
N ILE A 85 -7.22 -1.66 5.08
CA ILE A 85 -6.90 -0.98 3.83
C ILE A 85 -5.70 -1.66 3.18
N ILE A 86 -5.74 -1.79 1.85
CA ILE A 86 -4.65 -2.31 1.03
C ILE A 86 -4.26 -1.28 -0.03
N LEU A 87 -2.95 -1.05 -0.12
CA LEU A 87 -2.32 -0.15 -1.08
C LEU A 87 -1.46 -0.97 -2.03
N TYR A 88 -1.74 -0.89 -3.33
CA TYR A 88 -0.95 -1.58 -4.35
C TYR A 88 -0.09 -0.56 -5.11
N ASN A 89 1.22 -0.69 -4.99
CA ASN A 89 2.21 0.00 -5.80
C ASN A 89 2.90 -1.04 -6.70
N LEU A 90 2.15 -1.50 -7.70
CA LEU A 90 2.54 -2.53 -8.65
C LEU A 90 2.13 -2.11 -10.08
N LYS A 91 2.59 -2.86 -11.08
CA LYS A 91 2.14 -2.65 -12.46
C LYS A 91 0.65 -2.96 -12.56
N LYS A 92 -0.04 -2.28 -13.47
CA LYS A 92 -1.49 -2.45 -13.69
C LYS A 92 -1.88 -3.92 -13.88
N LEU A 93 -1.13 -4.67 -14.69
CA LEU A 93 -1.36 -6.10 -14.94
C LEU A 93 -1.36 -6.93 -13.64
N ASP A 94 -0.41 -6.69 -12.74
CA ASP A 94 -0.29 -7.43 -11.47
C ASP A 94 -1.46 -7.10 -10.53
N VAL A 95 -1.90 -5.84 -10.53
CA VAL A 95 -3.07 -5.39 -9.76
C VAL A 95 -4.35 -6.04 -10.31
N ASP A 96 -4.53 -6.06 -11.63
CA ASP A 96 -5.70 -6.66 -12.28
C ASP A 96 -5.77 -8.16 -12.04
N GLU A 97 -4.64 -8.86 -12.01
CA GLU A 97 -4.59 -10.28 -11.63
C GLU A 97 -5.07 -10.50 -10.18
N LEU A 98 -4.60 -9.67 -9.24
CA LEU A 98 -4.98 -9.76 -7.83
C LEU A 98 -6.47 -9.50 -7.61
N THR A 99 -7.00 -8.43 -8.20
CA THR A 99 -8.41 -8.04 -8.05
C THR A 99 -9.33 -9.08 -8.68
N SER A 100 -8.99 -9.57 -9.87
CA SER A 100 -9.73 -10.62 -10.57
C SER A 100 -9.81 -11.92 -9.75
N LYS A 101 -8.67 -12.38 -9.20
CA LYS A 101 -8.62 -13.61 -8.40
C LYS A 101 -9.43 -13.54 -7.13
N ARG A 102 -9.42 -12.38 -6.47
CA ARG A 102 -10.11 -12.18 -5.20
C ARG A 102 -11.61 -11.96 -5.39
N LYS A 103 -12.12 -12.07 -6.62
CA LYS A 103 -13.51 -11.78 -7.02
C LYS A 103 -13.98 -10.46 -6.43
N ILE A 104 -13.05 -9.51 -6.35
CA ILE A 104 -13.39 -8.13 -6.11
C ILE A 104 -13.89 -7.70 -7.48
N GLU A 105 -15.20 -7.82 -7.71
CA GLU A 105 -15.83 -6.86 -8.59
C GLU A 105 -15.36 -5.50 -8.07
N MET A 106 -14.84 -4.62 -8.93
CA MET A 106 -14.73 -3.21 -8.57
C MET A 106 -16.17 -2.70 -8.37
N ILE A 107 -16.82 -3.11 -7.27
CA ILE A 107 -18.09 -2.59 -6.85
C ILE A 107 -17.76 -1.16 -6.49
N SER A 108 -18.21 -0.26 -7.36
CA SER A 108 -18.02 1.18 -7.29
C SER A 108 -18.77 1.76 -6.10
N THR A 109 -18.37 1.41 -4.88
CA THR A 109 -18.82 2.11 -3.68
C THR A 109 -17.68 2.54 -2.77
N SER A 110 -16.41 2.23 -3.07
CA SER A 110 -15.26 2.87 -2.37
C SER A 110 -13.84 2.40 -2.77
N THR A 111 -13.61 1.72 -3.90
CA THR A 111 -12.23 1.64 -4.44
C THR A 111 -11.80 3.03 -4.90
N TYR A 112 -11.18 3.80 -4.00
CA TYR A 112 -10.55 5.04 -4.36
C TYR A 112 -9.32 4.75 -5.20
N LYS A 113 -9.45 4.91 -6.51
CA LYS A 113 -8.27 5.09 -7.33
C LYS A 113 -7.67 6.43 -6.92
N VAL A 114 -6.55 6.42 -6.20
CA VAL A 114 -5.81 7.65 -5.94
C VAL A 114 -5.04 7.96 -7.23
N GLU A 115 -5.72 8.59 -8.19
CA GLU A 115 -5.13 9.19 -9.38
C GLU A 115 -4.44 10.51 -8.99
N LYS A 116 -3.32 10.38 -8.29
CA LYS A 116 -2.34 11.45 -8.13
C LYS A 116 -1.00 10.87 -8.52
N PHE A 117 -0.10 11.72 -9.01
CA PHE A 117 1.24 11.40 -9.49
C PHE A 117 1.19 10.90 -10.92
N ASP A 118 1.46 11.83 -11.84
CA ASP A 118 1.49 11.68 -13.30
C ASP A 118 2.47 10.61 -13.81
N GLU A 119 3.10 9.83 -12.93
CA GLU A 119 4.10 8.83 -13.34
C GLU A 119 3.81 7.41 -12.83
N PHE A 120 3.19 7.17 -11.64
CA PHE A 120 2.90 5.80 -11.17
C PHE A 120 1.67 5.67 -10.23
N PRO A 121 0.64 4.87 -10.58
CA PRO A 121 -0.60 4.79 -9.79
C PRO A 121 -0.44 3.92 -8.53
N ILE A 122 -0.89 4.43 -7.37
CA ILE A 122 -1.21 3.61 -6.20
C ILE A 122 -2.70 3.28 -6.20
N TRP A 123 -3.01 1.99 -6.10
CA TRP A 123 -4.40 1.52 -6.04
C TRP A 123 -4.80 1.28 -4.59
N LEU A 124 -5.94 1.84 -4.17
CA LEU A 124 -6.46 1.66 -2.81
C LEU A 124 -7.65 0.70 -2.83
N GLU A 125 -7.62 -0.28 -1.93
CA GLU A 125 -8.76 -1.11 -1.58
C GLU A 125 -9.10 -0.86 -0.10
N ILE A 126 -10.33 -0.40 0.15
CA ILE A 126 -10.87 -0.23 1.50
C ILE A 126 -11.77 -1.44 1.78
N ARG A 127 -11.44 -2.22 2.80
CA ARG A 127 -12.25 -3.38 3.23
C ARG A 127 -13.24 -3.05 4.34
N ASP A 128 -13.00 -1.98 5.07
CA ASP A 128 -13.86 -1.51 6.16
C ASP A 128 -14.41 -0.10 5.85
N GLN A 129 -15.72 -0.02 5.61
CA GLN A 129 -16.38 1.25 5.28
C GLN A 129 -16.32 2.27 6.43
N GLN A 130 -16.15 1.85 7.69
CA GLN A 130 -16.00 2.78 8.81
C GLN A 130 -14.64 3.50 8.78
N GLU A 131 -13.66 2.92 8.11
CA GLU A 131 -12.30 3.48 7.97
C GLU A 131 -12.19 4.44 6.78
N PHE A 132 -13.24 4.54 5.95
CA PHE A 132 -13.30 5.41 4.77
C PHE A 132 -13.01 6.89 5.08
N PHE A 133 -13.63 7.44 6.13
CA PHE A 133 -13.43 8.85 6.49
C PHE A 133 -12.01 9.10 7.00
N LYS A 134 -11.43 8.13 7.71
CA LYS A 134 -10.06 8.20 8.21
C LYS A 134 -9.05 8.17 7.07
N VAL A 135 -9.32 7.43 5.99
CA VAL A 135 -8.50 7.44 4.76
C VAL A 135 -8.42 8.86 4.21
N LYS A 136 -9.55 9.58 4.09
CA LYS A 136 -9.55 10.96 3.60
C LYS A 136 -8.66 11.88 4.44
N ASP A 137 -8.63 11.69 5.76
CA ASP A 137 -7.78 12.46 6.66
C ASP A 137 -6.30 12.03 6.59
N LEU A 138 -6.04 10.72 6.57
CA LEU A 138 -4.70 10.11 6.47
C LEU A 138 -3.96 10.48 5.19
N PHE A 139 -4.67 10.52 4.07
CA PHE A 139 -4.11 10.95 2.79
C PHE A 139 -4.36 12.45 2.52
N GLY A 140 -5.23 13.10 3.30
CA GLY A 140 -5.60 14.52 3.23
C GLY A 140 -4.41 15.48 3.30
N ASP A 141 -3.50 15.25 4.25
CA ASP A 141 -2.30 16.09 4.38
C ASP A 141 -1.25 15.78 3.30
N VAL A 142 -1.21 14.54 2.79
CA VAL A 142 -0.45 14.17 1.59
C VAL A 142 -1.02 14.87 0.34
N TYR A 143 -2.34 15.12 0.31
CA TYR A 143 -3.01 15.82 -0.78
C TYR A 143 -2.77 17.32 -0.80
N LYS A 144 -2.72 17.99 0.37
CA LYS A 144 -2.48 19.45 0.48
C LYS A 144 -1.10 19.88 0.00
N LYS A 145 -0.08 19.03 0.15
CA LYS A 145 1.28 19.35 -0.31
C LYS A 145 1.44 19.33 -1.84
N ASN A 146 0.45 18.80 -2.56
CA ASN A 146 0.52 18.54 -4.00
C ASN A 146 -0.71 19.06 -4.78
N ASN A 147 -1.31 20.22 -4.44
CA ASN A 147 -2.34 20.94 -5.23
C ASN A 147 -3.29 20.09 -6.09
N ILE A 148 -4.16 19.27 -5.49
CA ILE A 148 -5.27 18.67 -6.27
C ILE A 148 -6.53 18.76 -5.45
N SER A 149 -7.57 19.24 -6.13
CA SER A 149 -8.94 19.28 -5.66
C SER A 149 -9.55 17.88 -5.71
N VAL A 150 -10.22 17.50 -4.62
CA VAL A 150 -11.15 16.36 -4.62
C VAL A 150 -12.44 16.85 -5.28
N ALA A 151 -12.80 16.27 -6.42
CA ALA A 151 -14.12 16.46 -7.04
C ALA A 151 -15.18 15.60 -6.35
#